data_AF-A0A933ZS23-F1
#
_entry.id   AF-A0A933ZS23-F1
#
_cell.length_a   1.000
_cell.length_b   1.000
_cell.length_c   1.000
_cell.angle_alpha   90.00
_cell.angle_beta   90.00
_cell.angle_gamma   90.00
#
_symmetry.space_group_name_H-M   'P 1'
#
loop_
_entity.id
_entity.type
_entity.pdbx_description
1 polymer ?
#
loop_
_entity_poly.entity_id
_entity_poly.type
_entity_poly.pdbx_seq_one_letter_code
_entity_poly.pdbx_strand_id
1 'polypeptide(L)'
;MKSNFVPHPNLAGDGRCRICDFAYSTLVPAEVAQHRRYHARYLAACGSVGAPMPTAERESRRQAGLAVQFNERIPLRERIAAAERWLEAEHHDHLAEVLLYGVQRLDLREYFTKHVEPSRLSSFENDVAAELRLRYSDSFVA
;
A
#
# COMPACT_ATOMS: atom_id res chain seq x y z
N MET A 1 19.21 -18.36 3.20
CA MET A 1 18.10 -17.39 3.05
C MET A 1 18.54 -16.05 3.61
N LYS A 2 18.39 -14.94 2.87
CA LYS A 2 18.67 -13.60 3.42
C LYS A 2 17.65 -13.28 4.52
N SER A 3 18.11 -12.78 5.66
CA SER A 3 17.22 -12.33 6.74
C SER A 3 16.32 -11.20 6.24
N ASN A 4 15.03 -11.24 6.56
CA ASN A 4 14.10 -10.14 6.27
C ASN A 4 14.25 -8.94 7.21
N PHE A 5 15.09 -9.06 8.23
CA PHE A 5 15.37 -7.98 9.17
C PHE A 5 16.21 -6.87 8.51
N VAL A 6 15.83 -5.62 8.78
CA VAL A 6 16.59 -4.41 8.47
C VAL A 6 16.91 -3.76 9.82
N PRO A 7 18.17 -3.76 10.26
CA PRO A 7 18.55 -3.20 11.54
C PRO A 7 18.35 -1.68 11.55
N HIS A 8 17.95 -1.17 12.71
CA HIS A 8 17.99 0.25 12.99
C HIS A 8 19.46 0.68 13.18
N PRO A 9 19.91 1.80 12.58
CA PRO A 9 21.33 2.16 12.56
C PRO A 9 21.92 2.42 13.96
N ASN A 10 21.08 2.82 14.92
CA ASN A 10 21.53 3.26 16.25
C ASN A 10 21.01 2.42 17.42
N LEU A 11 20.27 1.33 17.17
CA LEU A 11 19.67 0.52 18.22
C LEU A 11 20.01 -0.95 18.00
N ALA A 12 20.82 -1.51 18.89
CA ALA A 12 21.29 -2.88 18.77
C ALA A 12 20.12 -3.86 18.92
N GLY A 13 19.95 -4.74 17.94
CA GLY A 13 18.90 -5.75 17.96
C GLY A 13 17.55 -5.27 17.43
N ASP A 14 17.31 -3.97 17.39
CA ASP A 14 16.07 -3.36 16.92
C ASP A 14 16.10 -3.06 15.43
N GLY A 15 14.94 -3.13 14.80
CA GLY A 15 14.81 -2.88 13.39
C GLY A 15 13.41 -3.16 12.90
N ARG A 16 13.28 -3.45 11.61
CA ARG A 16 11.99 -3.74 10.98
C ARG A 16 12.08 -4.87 9.98
N CYS A 17 10.95 -5.49 9.68
CA CYS A 17 10.85 -6.44 8.59
C CYS A 17 10.82 -5.70 7.23
N ARG A 18 11.65 -6.09 6.27
CA ARG A 18 11.68 -5.50 4.92
C ARG A 18 10.42 -5.74 4.09
N ILE A 19 9.52 -6.62 4.53
CA ILE A 19 8.34 -7.05 3.75
C ILE A 19 7.08 -6.40 4.31
N CYS A 20 6.89 -6.47 5.62
CA CYS A 20 5.68 -6.00 6.29
C CYS A 20 5.92 -4.77 7.18
N ASP A 21 7.15 -4.23 7.20
CA ASP A 21 7.61 -3.07 7.97
C ASP A 21 7.38 -3.10 9.48
N PHE A 22 6.92 -4.24 10.00
CA PHE A 22 6.72 -4.44 11.43
C PHE A 22 8.03 -4.20 12.18
N ALA A 23 8.00 -3.24 13.12
CA ALA A 23 9.13 -2.95 13.99
C ALA A 23 9.21 -4.01 15.09
N TYR A 24 10.39 -4.58 15.28
CA TYR A 24 10.63 -5.57 16.33
C TYR A 24 12.10 -5.64 16.71
N SER A 25 12.37 -6.07 17.93
CA SER A 25 13.68 -6.42 18.42
C SER A 25 13.95 -7.91 18.21
N THR A 26 15.06 -8.22 17.57
CA THR A 26 15.60 -9.58 17.49
C THR A 26 16.06 -10.11 18.85
N LEU A 27 16.25 -9.24 19.84
CA LEU A 27 16.68 -9.61 21.19
C LEU A 27 15.50 -9.94 22.12
N VAL A 28 14.26 -9.62 21.71
CA VAL A 28 13.05 -9.87 22.49
C VAL A 28 12.22 -10.98 21.84
N PRO A 29 12.25 -12.23 22.35
CA PRO A 29 11.56 -13.36 21.73
C PRO A 29 10.05 -13.17 21.52
N ALA A 30 9.41 -12.43 22.43
CA ALA A 30 7.99 -12.11 22.33
C ALA A 30 7.68 -11.26 21.09
N GLU A 31 8.51 -10.25 20.78
CA GLU A 31 8.36 -9.40 19.60
C GLU A 31 8.66 -10.16 18.31
N VAL A 32 9.64 -11.07 18.33
CA VAL A 32 9.91 -11.98 17.20
C VAL A 32 8.68 -12.85 16.91
N ALA A 33 8.04 -13.41 17.93
CA ALA A 33 6.83 -14.20 17.78
C ALA A 33 5.64 -13.37 17.26
N GLN A 34 5.47 -12.14 17.77
CA GLN A 34 4.46 -11.20 17.31
C GLN A 34 4.67 -10.81 15.85
N HIS A 35 5.90 -10.47 15.47
CA HIS A 35 6.28 -10.21 14.08
C HIS A 35 5.91 -11.37 13.18
N ARG A 36 6.25 -12.62 13.53
CA ARG A 36 5.92 -13.79 12.69
C ARG A 36 4.42 -13.92 12.45
N ARG A 37 3.60 -13.72 13.48
CA ARG A 37 2.13 -13.76 13.37
C ARG A 37 1.60 -12.63 12.47
N TYR A 38 2.07 -11.41 12.68
CA TYR A 38 1.68 -10.27 11.87
C TYR A 38 2.11 -10.45 10.40
N HIS A 39 3.36 -10.88 10.17
CA HIS A 39 3.91 -11.12 8.84
C HIS A 39 3.10 -12.15 8.06
N ALA A 40 2.71 -13.26 8.68
CA ALA A 40 1.85 -14.26 8.04
C ALA A 40 0.48 -13.69 7.66
N ARG A 41 -0.15 -12.91 8.55
CA ARG A 41 -1.43 -12.24 8.26
C ARG A 41 -1.30 -11.21 7.14
N TYR A 42 -0.20 -10.45 7.12
CA TYR A 42 0.09 -9.46 6.08
C TYR A 42 0.27 -10.12 4.71
N LEU A 43 1.07 -11.19 4.61
CA LEU A 43 1.25 -11.94 3.37
C LEU A 43 -0.07 -12.53 2.85
N ALA A 44 -0.87 -13.12 3.74
CA ALA A 44 -2.17 -13.68 3.37
C ALA A 44 -3.12 -12.61 2.83
N ALA A 45 -3.11 -11.41 3.43
CA ALA A 45 -3.94 -10.31 2.98
C ALA A 45 -3.44 -9.70 1.66
N CYS A 46 -2.12 -9.58 1.47
CA CYS A 46 -1.52 -9.12 0.22
C CYS A 46 -1.87 -10.04 -0.96
N GLY A 47 -2.00 -11.36 -0.76
CA GLY A 47 -2.36 -12.30 -1.82
C GLY A 47 -3.66 -11.97 -2.59
N SER A 48 -4.54 -11.14 -2.01
CA SER A 48 -5.77 -10.66 -2.66
C SER A 48 -5.64 -9.32 -3.41
N VAL A 49 -4.45 -8.70 -3.37
CA VAL A 49 -4.21 -7.32 -3.82
C VAL A 49 -2.97 -7.23 -4.71
N GLY A 50 -1.89 -7.94 -4.37
CA GLY A 50 -0.59 -7.84 -5.05
C GLY A 50 0.58 -8.31 -4.20
N ALA A 51 1.80 -8.07 -4.68
CA ALA A 51 3.00 -8.39 -3.92
C ALA A 51 3.15 -7.46 -2.70
N PRO A 52 3.64 -7.95 -1.55
CA PRO A 52 3.98 -7.11 -0.41
C PRO A 52 4.89 -5.93 -0.79
N MET A 53 4.48 -4.71 -0.46
CA MET A 53 5.24 -3.50 -0.75
C MET A 53 5.84 -2.89 0.53
N PRO A 54 7.17 -2.72 0.64
CA PRO A 54 7.82 -2.09 1.78
C PRO A 54 7.51 -0.59 1.89
N THR A 55 7.57 0.02 3.09
CA THR A 55 7.19 1.43 3.34
C THR A 55 7.95 2.40 2.46
N ALA A 56 9.25 2.16 2.24
CA ALA A 56 10.06 3.02 1.37
C ALA A 56 9.59 2.95 -0.10
N GLU A 57 9.15 1.79 -0.56
CA GLU A 57 8.59 1.64 -1.91
C GLU A 57 7.19 2.25 -2.00
N ARG A 58 6.35 2.07 -0.97
CA ARG A 58 5.02 2.72 -0.88
C ARG A 58 5.16 4.23 -0.96
N GLU A 59 6.04 4.82 -0.15
CA GLU A 59 6.32 6.25 -0.17
C GLU A 59 6.81 6.72 -1.54
N SER A 60 7.76 5.99 -2.14
CA SER A 60 8.28 6.32 -3.47
C SER A 60 7.18 6.28 -4.55
N ARG A 61 6.30 5.26 -4.53
CA ARG A 61 5.19 5.13 -5.48
C ARG A 61 4.13 6.20 -5.24
N ARG A 62 3.82 6.51 -3.98
CA ARG A 62 2.89 7.56 -3.59
C ARG A 62 3.35 8.91 -4.14
N GLN A 63 4.59 9.30 -3.87
CA GLN A 63 5.16 10.57 -4.34
C GLN A 63 5.22 10.64 -5.88
N ALA A 64 5.68 9.56 -6.53
CA ALA A 64 5.73 9.50 -7.99
C ALA A 64 4.32 9.59 -8.62
N GLY A 65 3.33 8.97 -7.99
CA GLY A 65 1.93 9.06 -8.39
C GLY A 65 1.38 10.48 -8.28
N LEU A 66 1.54 11.10 -7.10
CA LEU A 66 1.10 12.48 -6.82
C LEU A 66 1.75 13.51 -7.77
N ALA A 67 3.02 13.35 -8.09
CA ALA A 67 3.75 14.26 -8.99
C ALA A 67 3.19 14.28 -10.42
N VAL A 68 2.53 13.21 -10.86
CA VAL A 68 2.10 13.01 -12.24
C VAL A 68 0.59 13.09 -12.38
N GLN A 69 -0.19 12.49 -11.49
CA GLN A 69 -1.64 12.31 -11.68
C GLN A 69 -2.41 13.63 -11.83
N PHE A 70 -1.94 14.70 -11.18
CA PHE A 70 -2.56 16.02 -11.23
C PHE A 70 -1.94 16.97 -12.26
N ASN A 71 -0.95 16.54 -13.04
CA ASN A 71 -0.30 17.39 -14.03
C ASN A 71 -1.01 17.30 -15.38
N GLU A 72 -1.86 18.29 -15.69
CA GLU A 72 -2.65 18.35 -16.92
C GLU A 72 -1.83 18.40 -18.22
N ARG A 73 -0.53 18.72 -18.13
CA ARG A 73 0.38 18.68 -19.28
C ARG A 73 0.82 17.26 -19.65
N ILE A 74 0.56 16.28 -18.79
CA ILE A 74 0.88 14.88 -19.00
C ILE A 74 -0.32 14.17 -19.65
N PRO A 75 -0.12 13.27 -20.63
CA PRO A 75 -1.21 12.52 -21.25
C PRO A 75 -2.08 11.78 -20.23
N LEU A 76 -3.40 11.74 -20.45
CA LEU A 76 -4.37 11.13 -19.54
C LEU A 76 -4.00 9.69 -19.13
N ARG A 77 -3.55 8.87 -20.09
CA ARG A 77 -3.11 7.49 -19.83
C ARG A 77 -1.97 7.40 -18.78
N GLU A 78 -1.05 8.36 -18.79
CA GLU A 78 0.11 8.39 -17.90
C GLU A 78 -0.28 8.91 -16.52
N ARG A 79 -1.24 9.84 -16.47
CA ARG A 79 -1.88 10.30 -15.23
C ARG A 79 -2.68 9.18 -14.55
N ILE A 80 -3.41 8.38 -15.33
CA ILE A 80 -4.10 7.17 -14.84
C ILE A 80 -3.11 6.17 -14.27
N ALA A 81 -2.04 5.84 -14.99
CA ALA A 81 -1.02 4.90 -14.49
C ALA A 81 -0.31 5.43 -13.22
N ALA A 82 -0.20 6.75 -13.08
CA ALA A 82 0.32 7.38 -11.87
C ALA A 82 -0.68 7.30 -10.71
N ALA A 83 -1.98 7.49 -10.98
CA ALA A 83 -3.02 7.28 -10.00
C ALA A 83 -3.03 5.81 -9.54
N GLU A 84 -2.97 4.82 -10.43
CA GLU A 84 -2.87 3.39 -10.08
C GLU A 84 -1.72 3.10 -9.09
N ARG A 85 -0.53 3.65 -9.33
CA ARG A 85 0.61 3.48 -8.41
C ARG A 85 0.40 4.15 -7.05
N TRP A 86 -0.21 5.33 -7.04
CA TRP A 86 -0.57 6.03 -5.80
C TRP A 86 -1.57 5.20 -4.99
N LEU A 87 -2.64 4.78 -5.65
CA LEU A 87 -3.73 3.98 -5.12
C LEU A 87 -3.26 2.62 -4.55
N GLU A 88 -2.32 1.95 -5.23
CA GLU A 88 -1.70 0.71 -4.75
C GLU A 88 -0.92 0.94 -3.44
N ALA A 89 -0.13 2.02 -3.37
CA ALA A 89 0.60 2.38 -2.16
C ALA A 89 -0.34 2.65 -0.98
N GLU A 90 -1.36 3.48 -1.21
CA GLU A 90 -2.39 3.82 -0.23
C GLU A 90 -3.14 2.59 0.29
N HIS A 91 -3.49 1.65 -0.59
CA HIS A 91 -4.14 0.41 -0.16
C HIS A 91 -3.24 -0.44 0.74
N HIS A 92 -1.94 -0.53 0.45
CA HIS A 92 -1.02 -1.25 1.32
C HIS A 92 -0.84 -0.57 2.69
N ASP A 93 -0.89 0.76 2.77
CA ASP A 93 -0.89 1.47 4.05
C ASP A 93 -2.17 1.21 4.84
N HIS A 94 -3.35 1.26 4.19
CA HIS A 94 -4.62 0.87 4.82
C HIS A 94 -4.57 -0.57 5.34
N LEU A 95 -4.03 -1.49 4.55
CA LEU A 95 -3.90 -2.88 4.96
C LEU A 95 -3.01 -3.05 6.20
N ALA A 96 -1.92 -2.29 6.30
CA ALA A 96 -1.08 -2.27 7.48
C ALA A 96 -1.85 -1.75 8.71
N GLU A 97 -2.62 -0.66 8.56
CA GLU A 97 -3.47 -0.13 9.63
C GLU A 97 -4.53 -1.13 10.10
N VAL A 98 -5.23 -1.80 9.18
CA VAL A 98 -6.23 -2.84 9.49
C VAL A 98 -5.59 -3.94 10.34
N LEU A 99 -4.38 -4.36 9.99
CA LEU A 99 -3.71 -5.48 10.64
C LEU A 99 -3.08 -5.11 11.99
N LEU A 100 -2.62 -3.86 12.15
CA LEU A 100 -2.00 -3.34 13.37
C LEU A 100 -3.03 -2.83 14.38
N TYR A 101 -4.01 -2.06 13.91
CA TYR A 101 -4.93 -1.29 14.75
C TYR A 101 -6.38 -1.77 14.68
N GLY A 102 -6.68 -2.74 13.80
CA GLY A 102 -8.04 -3.27 13.68
C GLY A 102 -9.04 -2.29 13.07
N VAL A 103 -8.57 -1.30 12.29
CA VAL A 103 -9.47 -0.42 11.53
C VAL A 103 -10.31 -1.22 10.53
N GLN A 104 -11.46 -0.68 10.16
CA GLN A 104 -12.37 -1.34 9.22
C GLN A 104 -11.66 -1.61 7.89
N ARG A 105 -11.64 -2.87 7.46
CA ARG A 105 -11.15 -3.23 6.12
C ARG A 105 -12.10 -2.61 5.09
N LEU A 106 -11.53 -1.80 4.20
CA LEU A 106 -12.22 -1.32 3.01
C LEU A 106 -11.74 -2.19 1.85
N ASP A 107 -12.65 -2.60 0.97
CA ASP A 107 -12.24 -3.16 -0.31
C ASP A 107 -11.61 -2.06 -1.17
N LEU A 108 -10.87 -2.45 -2.23
CA LEU A 108 -10.12 -1.51 -3.07
C LEU A 108 -11.03 -0.40 -3.63
N ARG A 109 -12.25 -0.76 -4.06
CA ARG A 109 -13.23 0.17 -4.63
C ARG A 109 -13.81 1.09 -3.57
N GLU A 110 -14.18 0.56 -2.41
CA GLU A 110 -14.71 1.30 -1.28
C GLU A 110 -13.67 2.26 -0.71
N TYR A 111 -12.40 1.83 -0.66
CA TYR A 111 -11.27 2.67 -0.29
C TYR A 111 -11.20 3.89 -1.21
N PHE A 112 -11.17 3.71 -2.53
CA PHE A 112 -11.08 4.83 -3.48
C PHE A 112 -12.30 5.72 -3.52
N THR A 113 -13.49 5.17 -3.31
CA THR A 113 -14.73 5.96 -3.33
C THR A 113 -14.96 6.75 -2.04
N LYS A 114 -14.36 6.34 -0.92
CA LYS A 114 -14.43 7.06 0.36
C LYS A 114 -13.20 7.93 0.65
N HIS A 115 -12.06 7.68 -0.01
CA HIS A 115 -10.90 8.58 0.02
C HIS A 115 -11.20 9.82 -0.83
N VAL A 116 -11.86 10.80 -0.20
CA VAL A 116 -12.01 12.14 -0.78
C VAL A 116 -10.82 12.97 -0.29
N GLU A 117 -9.84 13.25 -1.16
CA GLU A 117 -8.92 14.36 -0.89
C GLU A 117 -9.76 15.65 -0.91
N PRO A 118 -9.92 16.37 0.22
CA PRO A 118 -10.95 17.41 0.36
C PRO A 118 -10.80 18.65 -0.54
N SER A 119 -9.83 18.68 -1.45
CA SER A 119 -9.46 19.90 -2.18
C SER A 119 -9.31 19.77 -3.70
N ARG A 120 -9.58 18.63 -4.35
CA ARG A 120 -9.25 18.45 -5.79
C ARG A 120 -10.24 17.69 -6.68
N LEU A 121 -11.51 17.56 -6.25
CA LEU A 121 -12.53 16.90 -7.07
C LEU A 121 -12.74 17.60 -8.44
N SER A 122 -12.23 16.98 -9.50
CA SER A 122 -12.25 17.41 -10.90
C SER A 122 -12.75 16.27 -11.81
N SER A 123 -12.87 16.49 -13.13
CA SER A 123 -13.22 15.42 -14.08
C SER A 123 -12.26 14.23 -14.04
N PHE A 124 -11.04 14.42 -13.53
CA PHE A 124 -9.99 13.42 -13.49
C PHE A 124 -10.27 12.26 -12.50
N GLU A 125 -10.81 12.49 -11.31
CA GLU A 125 -11.12 11.35 -10.41
C GLU A 125 -12.24 10.48 -10.98
N ASN A 126 -13.18 11.08 -11.73
CA ASN A 126 -14.21 10.31 -12.44
C ASN A 126 -13.60 9.48 -13.58
N ASP A 127 -12.64 10.02 -14.34
CA ASP A 127 -11.92 9.30 -15.39
C ASP A 127 -11.09 8.13 -14.82
N VAL A 128 -10.38 8.37 -13.70
CA VAL A 128 -9.63 7.33 -12.97
C VAL A 128 -10.59 6.26 -12.45
N ALA A 129 -11.69 6.65 -11.80
CA ALA A 129 -12.67 5.70 -11.31
C ALA A 129 -13.34 4.89 -12.44
N ALA A 130 -13.59 5.50 -13.60
CA ALA A 130 -14.15 4.80 -14.76
C ALA A 130 -13.16 3.78 -15.36
N GLU A 131 -11.89 4.17 -15.53
CA GLU A 131 -10.85 3.27 -16.04
C GLU A 131 -10.58 2.10 -15.08
N LEU A 132 -10.48 2.37 -13.77
CA LEU A 132 -10.29 1.32 -12.77
C LEU A 132 -11.50 0.38 -12.74
N ARG A 133 -12.73 0.90 -12.82
CA ARG A 133 -13.93 0.06 -12.91
C ARG A 133 -13.86 -0.88 -14.10
N LEU A 134 -13.49 -0.39 -15.29
CA LEU A 134 -13.32 -1.20 -16.51
C LEU A 134 -12.29 -2.32 -16.30
N ARG A 135 -11.09 -1.99 -15.84
CA ARG A 135 -10.00 -2.96 -15.67
C ARG A 135 -10.29 -4.02 -14.61
N TYR A 136 -10.86 -3.62 -13.48
CA TYR A 136 -11.18 -4.53 -12.38
C TYR A 136 -12.54 -5.23 -12.52
N SER A 137 -13.45 -4.75 -13.37
CA SER A 137 -14.67 -5.50 -13.75
C SER A 137 -14.35 -6.63 -14.73
N ASP A 138 -13.41 -6.43 -15.66
CA ASP A 138 -12.99 -7.45 -16.62
C ASP A 138 -12.14 -8.54 -15.95
N SER A 139 -11.42 -8.19 -14.87
CA SER A 139 -10.58 -9.13 -14.10
C SER A 139 -11.39 -10.09 -13.20
N PHE A 140 -12.72 -9.93 -13.09
CA PHE A 140 -13.60 -10.88 -12.40
C PHE A 140 -14.23 -11.92 -13.36
N VAL A 141 -13.87 -11.87 -14.64
CA VAL A 141 -14.28 -12.84 -15.67
C VAL A 141 -13.02 -13.50 -16.26
N ALA A 142 -12.29 -14.24 -15.43
CA ALA A 142 -11.29 -15.24 -15.85
C ALA A 142 -11.07 -16.29 -14.76
#